data_AF-A0A6I9PMA0-F1
#
_entry.id   AF-A0A6I9PMA0-F1
#
_cell.length_a   1.000
_cell.length_b   1.000
_cell.length_c   1.000
_cell.angle_alpha   90.00
_cell.angle_beta   90.00
_cell.angle_gamma   90.00
#
_symmetry.space_group_name_H-M   'P 1'
#
loop_
_entity.id
_entity.type
_entity.pdbx_description
1 polymer ?
#
loop_
_entity_poly.entity_id
_entity_poly.type
_entity_poly.pdbx_seq_one_letter_code
_entity_poly.pdbx_strand_id
1 'polypeptide(L)'
;MATVLTSACADLATEHIQPILNQPNVSQYFIGVTVLAMVPEIPEIVNGIQFALQNNISLSLEVGSCIAVQVCMLQIPILVVFNAFYDVGFVLLFSDMHLWASMFSVILVNYIFMDGKSDYFQGTALVVVYLILLAMYFFAPSPTGC
;
A
#
# COMPACT_ATOMS: atom_id res chain seq x y z
N MET A 1 -13.36 0.24 21.89
CA MET A 1 -14.49 -0.20 21.03
C MET A 1 -14.10 -0.17 19.56
N ALA A 2 -13.55 0.94 19.04
CA ALA A 2 -13.13 1.05 17.64
C ALA A 2 -12.28 -0.15 17.16
N THR A 3 -11.21 -0.52 17.87
CA THR A 3 -10.34 -1.66 17.50
C THR A 3 -11.09 -3.00 17.39
N VAL A 4 -12.09 -3.23 18.24
CA VAL A 4 -12.90 -4.46 18.21
C VAL A 4 -13.82 -4.46 16.99
N LEU A 5 -14.44 -3.31 16.68
CA LEU A 5 -15.23 -3.16 15.46
C LEU A 5 -14.36 -3.32 14.20
N THR A 6 -13.16 -2.73 14.18
CA THR A 6 -12.25 -2.85 13.03
C THR A 6 -11.79 -4.29 12.84
N SER A 7 -11.52 -5.04 13.92
CA SER A 7 -11.22 -6.47 13.85
C SER A 7 -12.39 -7.26 13.26
N ALA A 8 -13.62 -7.04 13.74
CA ALA A 8 -14.80 -7.73 13.21
C ALA A 8 -15.04 -7.42 11.72
N CYS A 9 -14.82 -6.17 11.29
CA CYS A 9 -14.90 -5.80 9.89
C CYS A 9 -13.78 -6.45 9.05
N ALA A 10 -12.56 -6.58 9.60
CA ALA A 10 -11.45 -7.24 8.92
C ALA A 10 -11.70 -8.75 8.73
N ASP A 11 -12.28 -9.42 9.73
CA ASP A 11 -12.72 -10.82 9.61
C ASP A 11 -13.76 -10.99 8.50
N LEU A 12 -14.82 -10.18 8.51
CA LEU A 12 -15.87 -10.20 7.47
C LEU A 12 -15.31 -9.91 6.08
N ALA A 13 -14.43 -8.92 5.94
CA ALA A 13 -13.80 -8.57 4.66
C ALA A 13 -12.95 -9.72 4.12
N THR A 14 -12.20 -10.41 5.00
CA THR A 14 -11.36 -11.55 4.62
C THR A 14 -12.20 -12.73 4.13
N GLU A 15 -13.32 -13.02 4.78
CA GLU A 15 -14.25 -14.09 4.39
C GLU A 15 -14.87 -13.82 3.00
N HIS A 16 -15.23 -12.57 2.71
CA HIS A 16 -15.82 -12.19 1.43
C HIS A 16 -14.80 -12.07 0.28
N ILE A 17 -13.49 -11.94 0.58
CA ILE A 17 -12.44 -11.83 -0.43
C ILE A 17 -12.00 -13.18 -0.99
N GLN A 18 -12.04 -14.25 -0.19
CA GLN A 18 -11.70 -15.61 -0.63
C GLN A 18 -12.42 -16.06 -1.92
N PRO A 19 -13.76 -15.92 -2.08
CA PRO A 19 -14.44 -16.30 -3.32
C PRO A 19 -14.07 -15.41 -4.52
N ILE A 20 -13.64 -14.16 -4.29
CA ILE A 20 -13.20 -13.24 -5.35
C ILE A 20 -11.80 -13.62 -5.84
N LEU A 21 -10.91 -14.03 -4.92
CA LEU A 21 -9.56 -14.52 -5.25
C LEU A 21 -9.55 -15.83 -6.04
N ASN A 22 -10.65 -16.59 -6.00
CA ASN A 22 -10.83 -17.83 -6.76
C ASN A 22 -11.41 -17.59 -8.17
N GLN A 23 -11.77 -16.35 -8.52
CA GLN A 23 -12.23 -16.03 -9.87
C GLN A 23 -11.03 -15.79 -10.80
N PRO A 24 -11.01 -16.40 -12.00
CA PRO A 24 -9.86 -16.34 -12.91
C PRO A 24 -9.62 -14.97 -13.56
N ASN A 25 -10.49 -13.99 -13.32
CA ASN A 25 -10.50 -12.73 -14.06
C ASN A 25 -9.68 -11.60 -13.41
N VAL A 26 -9.21 -11.78 -12.16
CA VAL A 26 -8.45 -10.74 -11.44
C VAL A 26 -7.23 -11.35 -10.76
N SER A 27 -6.07 -10.73 -10.94
CA SER A 27 -4.81 -11.15 -10.32
C SER A 27 -4.88 -11.01 -8.79
N GLN A 28 -4.50 -12.05 -8.05
CA GLN A 28 -4.45 -12.01 -6.58
C GLN A 28 -3.47 -10.95 -6.08
N TYR A 29 -2.36 -10.74 -6.81
CA TYR A 29 -1.40 -9.68 -6.51
C TYR A 29 -2.04 -8.29 -6.63
N PHE A 30 -2.91 -8.06 -7.61
CA PHE A 30 -3.59 -6.78 -7.78
C PHE A 30 -4.55 -6.51 -6.60
N ILE A 31 -5.37 -7.48 -6.21
CA ILE A 31 -6.30 -7.33 -5.09
C ILE A 31 -5.53 -7.09 -3.78
N GLY A 32 -4.47 -7.85 -3.54
CA GLY A 32 -3.64 -7.73 -2.34
C GLY A 32 -2.92 -6.39 -2.23
N VAL A 33 -2.15 -6.04 -3.26
CA VAL A 33 -1.28 -4.85 -3.25
C VAL A 33 -2.06 -3.55 -3.41
N THR A 34 -3.19 -3.55 -4.11
CA THR A 34 -3.95 -2.33 -4.39
C THR A 34 -5.15 -2.18 -3.46
N VAL A 35 -6.06 -3.15 -3.46
CA VAL A 35 -7.34 -3.00 -2.74
C VAL A 35 -7.16 -3.21 -1.24
N LEU A 36 -6.56 -4.33 -0.85
CA LEU A 36 -6.40 -4.68 0.56
C LEU A 36 -5.43 -3.76 1.30
N ALA A 37 -4.33 -3.37 0.65
CA ALA A 37 -3.36 -2.44 1.25
C ALA A 37 -3.93 -1.03 1.41
N MET A 38 -4.75 -0.55 0.46
CA MET A 38 -5.25 0.83 0.48
C MET A 38 -6.33 1.06 1.54
N VAL A 39 -7.24 0.10 1.76
CA VAL A 39 -8.38 0.23 2.70
C VAL A 39 -7.99 0.77 4.09
N PRO A 40 -7.00 0.21 4.81
CA PRO A 40 -6.61 0.71 6.12
C PRO A 40 -5.98 2.11 6.08
N GLU A 41 -5.40 2.52 4.95
CA GLU A 41 -4.70 3.79 4.77
C GLU A 41 -5.63 4.94 4.33
N ILE A 42 -6.84 4.64 3.80
CA ILE A 42 -7.80 5.66 3.32
C ILE A 42 -8.04 6.78 4.33
N PRO A 43 -8.31 6.54 5.62
CA PRO A 43 -8.56 7.61 6.58
C PRO A 43 -7.39 8.61 6.70
N GLU A 44 -6.16 8.11 6.63
CA GLU A 44 -4.95 8.92 6.74
C GLU A 44 -4.65 9.66 5.44
N ILE A 45 -4.89 9.03 4.28
CA ILE A 45 -4.85 9.69 2.96
C ILE A 45 -5.85 10.86 2.91
N VAL A 46 -7.08 10.64 3.39
CA VAL A 46 -8.11 11.68 3.42
C VAL A 46 -7.70 12.83 4.34
N ASN A 47 -7.12 12.55 5.51
CA ASN A 47 -6.57 13.58 6.39
C ASN A 47 -5.42 14.33 5.72
N GLY A 48 -4.51 13.64 5.05
CA GLY A 48 -3.42 14.25 4.29
C GLY A 48 -3.94 15.21 3.21
N ILE A 49 -4.98 14.83 2.47
CA ILE A 49 -5.62 15.68 1.46
C ILE A 49 -6.27 16.91 2.12
N GLN A 50 -6.94 16.74 3.27
CA GLN A 50 -7.52 17.87 3.99
C GLN A 50 -6.45 18.89 4.43
N PHE A 51 -5.30 18.42 4.93
CA PHE A 51 -4.21 19.32 5.28
C PHE A 51 -3.62 20.06 4.07
N ALA A 52 -3.52 19.39 2.92
CA ALA A 52 -3.12 20.04 1.67
C ALA A 52 -4.11 21.13 1.23
N LEU A 53 -5.42 20.86 1.33
CA LEU A 53 -6.49 21.84 1.02
C LEU A 53 -6.48 23.04 1.98
N GLN A 54 -6.01 22.86 3.21
CA GLN A 54 -5.82 23.93 4.19
C GLN A 54 -4.52 24.73 3.97
N ASN A 55 -3.87 24.60 2.82
CA ASN A 55 -2.55 25.18 2.50
C ASN A 55 -1.41 24.70 3.41
N ASN A 56 -1.58 23.58 4.12
CA ASN A 56 -0.55 22.99 4.95
C ASN A 56 0.07 21.76 4.28
N ILE A 57 0.78 22.02 3.18
CA ILE A 57 1.38 21.00 2.32
C ILE A 57 2.49 20.24 3.07
N SER A 58 3.28 20.92 3.89
CA SER A 58 4.35 20.29 4.68
C SER A 58 3.80 19.19 5.59
N LEU A 59 2.66 19.43 6.24
CA LEU A 59 2.03 18.46 7.13
C LEU A 59 1.40 17.30 6.34
N SER A 60 0.85 17.56 5.15
CA SER A 60 0.36 16.52 4.25
C SER A 60 1.48 15.56 3.81
N LEU A 61 2.64 16.11 3.45
CA LEU A 61 3.83 15.34 3.07
C LEU A 61 4.41 14.55 4.24
N GLU A 62 4.42 15.14 5.44
CA GLU A 62 4.87 14.46 6.66
C GLU A 62 3.98 13.25 6.97
N VAL A 63 2.66 13.40 6.90
CA VAL A 63 1.72 12.29 7.08
C VAL A 63 2.01 11.18 6.07
N GLY A 64 2.13 11.49 4.78
CA GLY A 64 2.41 10.48 3.75
C GLY A 64 3.73 9.73 3.95
N SER A 65 4.79 10.44 4.34
CA SER A 65 6.10 9.85 4.62
C SER A 65 6.07 8.94 5.85
N CYS A 66 5.39 9.37 6.91
CA CYS A 66 5.24 8.60 8.14
C CYS A 66 4.51 7.26 7.92
N ILE A 67 3.47 7.23 7.09
CA ILE A 67 2.74 6.00 6.76
C ILE A 67 3.68 4.96 6.12
N ALA A 68 4.43 5.38 5.09
CA ALA A 68 5.35 4.48 4.40
C ALA A 68 6.43 3.92 5.34
N VAL A 69 6.99 4.78 6.20
CA VAL A 69 7.99 4.36 7.19
C VAL A 69 7.37 3.43 8.24
N GLN A 70 6.17 3.71 8.73
CA GLN A 70 5.48 2.88 9.72
C GLN A 70 5.19 1.48 9.19
N VAL A 71 4.71 1.35 7.95
CA VAL A 71 4.46 0.05 7.32
C VAL A 71 5.77 -0.73 7.19
N CYS A 72 6.83 -0.10 6.67
CA CYS A 72 8.12 -0.75 6.41
C CYS A 72 8.93 -1.09 7.67
N MET A 73 9.02 -0.17 8.64
CA MET A 73 9.88 -0.31 9.82
C MET A 73 9.17 -0.92 11.03
N LEU A 74 7.84 -0.90 11.07
CA LEU A 74 7.09 -1.36 12.24
C LEU A 74 6.15 -2.51 11.90
N GLN A 75 5.27 -2.35 10.90
CA GLN A 75 4.25 -3.35 10.62
C GLN A 75 4.83 -4.66 10.06
N ILE A 76 5.71 -4.58 9.07
CA ILE A 76 6.35 -5.77 8.48
C ILE A 76 7.20 -6.53 9.52
N PRO A 77 8.09 -5.90 10.31
CA PRO A 77 8.85 -6.59 11.35
C PRO A 77 7.99 -7.24 12.43
N ILE A 78 6.90 -6.59 12.86
CA ILE A 78 5.97 -7.19 13.83
C ILE A 78 5.34 -8.46 13.25
N LEU A 79 4.96 -8.48 11.97
CA LEU A 79 4.42 -9.67 11.31
C LEU A 79 5.46 -10.80 11.22
N VAL A 80 6.72 -10.49 10.90
CA VAL A 80 7.82 -11.47 10.87
C VAL A 80 8.08 -12.06 12.26
N VAL A 81 8.13 -11.22 13.30
CA VAL A 81 8.31 -11.67 14.68
C VAL A 81 7.13 -12.53 15.13
N PHE A 82 5.90 -12.13 14.80
CA PHE A 82 4.71 -12.90 15.13
C PHE A 82 4.70 -14.26 14.44
N ASN A 83 5.10 -14.32 13.16
CA ASN A 83 5.26 -15.58 12.43
C ASN A 83 6.30 -16.52 13.08
N ALA A 84 7.38 -15.97 13.65
CA ALA A 84 8.39 -16.75 14.36
C ALA A 84 7.86 -17.40 15.66
N PHE A 85 6.86 -16.80 16.32
CA PHE A 85 6.22 -17.36 17.51
C PHE A 85 5.01 -18.26 17.18
N TYR A 86 4.29 -17.94 16.12
CA TYR A 86 3.10 -18.66 15.68
C TYR A 86 3.16 -18.80 14.16
N ASP A 87 3.27 -20.04 13.66
CA ASP A 87 3.46 -20.27 12.23
C ASP A 87 2.18 -19.96 11.44
N VAL A 88 2.05 -18.68 11.09
CA VAL A 88 1.00 -18.14 10.22
C VAL A 88 1.38 -18.19 8.73
N GLY A 89 2.49 -18.83 8.36
CA GLY A 89 2.95 -18.95 6.97
C GLY A 89 3.35 -17.64 6.28
N PHE A 90 3.67 -16.58 7.02
CA PHE A 90 4.10 -15.30 6.45
C PHE A 90 5.60 -15.33 6.16
N VAL A 91 5.98 -15.28 4.88
CA VAL A 91 7.37 -15.16 4.45
C VAL A 91 7.56 -13.81 3.75
N LEU A 92 8.62 -13.10 4.11
CA LEU A 92 9.03 -11.84 3.49
C LEU A 92 9.72 -12.11 2.14
N LEU A 93 9.01 -12.78 1.23
CA LEU A 93 9.50 -13.16 -0.09
C LEU A 93 8.71 -12.37 -1.13
N PHE A 94 9.29 -11.28 -1.59
CA PHE A 94 8.74 -10.47 -2.67
C PHE A 94 9.14 -11.09 -4.02
N SER A 95 8.18 -11.21 -4.93
CA SER A 95 8.49 -11.47 -6.34
C SER A 95 9.36 -10.33 -6.90
N ASP A 96 10.24 -10.64 -7.85
CA ASP A 96 11.16 -9.66 -8.46
C ASP A 96 10.43 -8.40 -8.92
N MET A 97 9.22 -8.55 -9.47
CA MET A 97 8.38 -7.45 -9.91
C MET A 97 8.00 -6.48 -8.77
N HIS A 98 7.62 -7.01 -7.60
CA HIS A 98 7.26 -6.19 -6.44
C HIS A 98 8.46 -5.44 -5.87
N LEU A 99 9.63 -6.11 -5.86
CA LEU A 99 10.86 -5.53 -5.37
C LEU A 99 11.31 -4.35 -6.24
N TRP A 100 11.33 -4.52 -7.57
CA TRP A 100 11.69 -3.44 -8.49
C TRP A 100 10.68 -2.29 -8.47
N ALA A 101 9.38 -2.59 -8.42
CA ALA A 101 8.33 -1.57 -8.35
C ALA A 101 8.43 -0.73 -7.06
N SER A 102 8.68 -1.37 -5.91
CA SER A 102 8.87 -0.69 -4.63
C SER A 102 10.12 0.19 -4.63
N MET A 103 11.26 -0.34 -5.08
CA MET A 103 12.52 0.42 -5.17
C MET A 103 12.38 1.65 -6.08
N PHE A 104 11.74 1.49 -7.24
CA PHE A 104 11.48 2.59 -8.16
C PHE A 104 10.59 3.67 -7.53
N SER A 105 9.52 3.26 -6.84
CA SER A 105 8.61 4.18 -6.14
C SER A 105 9.33 5.02 -5.08
N VAL A 106 10.16 4.38 -4.24
CA VAL A 106 10.91 5.08 -3.18
C VAL A 106 11.89 6.10 -3.78
N ILE A 107 12.62 5.73 -4.83
CA ILE A 107 13.57 6.64 -5.48
C ILE A 107 12.83 7.84 -6.09
N LEU A 108 11.72 7.59 -6.80
CA LEU A 108 10.95 8.63 -7.47
C LEU A 108 10.34 9.63 -6.48
N VAL A 109 9.77 9.11 -5.39
CA VAL A 109 9.19 9.93 -4.31
C VAL A 109 10.27 10.78 -3.64
N ASN A 110 11.43 10.20 -3.30
CA ASN A 110 12.55 10.96 -2.71
C ASN A 110 13.09 12.02 -3.67
N TYR A 111 13.17 11.72 -4.96
CA TYR A 111 13.65 12.66 -5.97
C TYR A 111 12.73 13.88 -6.10
N ILE A 112 11.40 13.65 -6.16
CA ILE A 112 10.42 14.74 -6.26
C ILE A 112 10.41 15.61 -5.00
N PHE A 113 10.61 15.01 -3.83
CA PHE A 113 10.62 15.76 -2.56
C PHE A 113 11.95 16.45 -2.25
N MET A 114 13.02 16.18 -2.99
CA MET A 114 14.35 16.74 -2.73
C MET A 114 14.40 18.27 -2.88
N ASP A 115 13.54 18.83 -3.73
CA ASP A 115 13.44 20.28 -3.95
C ASP A 115 12.69 21.03 -2.83
N GLY A 116 12.10 20.30 -1.87
CA GLY A 116 11.42 20.88 -0.69
C GLY A 116 10.16 21.71 -1.01
N LYS A 117 9.74 21.74 -2.27
CA LYS A 117 8.50 22.37 -2.74
C LYS A 117 7.66 21.33 -3.45
N SER A 118 6.33 21.45 -3.32
CA SER A 118 5.37 20.57 -3.99
C SER A 118 4.52 21.40 -4.93
N ASP A 119 4.66 21.14 -6.23
CA ASP A 119 3.87 21.75 -7.29
C ASP A 119 2.75 20.80 -7.74
N TYR A 120 1.65 21.37 -8.24
CA TYR A 120 0.54 20.59 -8.80
C TYR A 120 1.01 19.61 -9.90
N PHE A 121 2.02 20.02 -10.68
CA PHE A 121 2.62 19.18 -11.72
C PHE A 121 3.34 17.96 -11.15
N GLN A 122 4.11 18.14 -10.07
CA GLN A 122 4.81 17.05 -9.38
C GLN A 122 3.82 16.06 -8.76
N GLY A 123 2.76 16.57 -8.11
CA GLY A 123 1.69 15.74 -7.56
C GLY A 123 0.94 14.95 -8.64
N THR A 124 0.64 15.59 -9.78
CA THR A 124 -0.01 14.90 -10.91
C THR A 124 0.90 13.81 -11.51
N ALA A 125 2.20 14.06 -11.61
CA ALA A 125 3.17 13.07 -12.08
C ALA A 125 3.20 11.82 -11.19
N LEU A 126 3.17 11.99 -9.86
CA LEU A 126 3.09 10.88 -8.89
C LEU A 126 1.82 10.04 -9.09
N VAL A 127 0.67 10.69 -9.29
CA VAL A 127 -0.60 9.99 -9.55
C VAL A 127 -0.54 9.20 -10.86
N VAL A 128 0.04 9.77 -11.93
CA VAL A 128 0.20 9.07 -13.21
C VAL A 128 1.11 7.85 -13.07
N VAL A 129 2.23 7.98 -12.35
CA VAL A 129 3.13 6.84 -12.06
C VAL A 129 2.39 5.75 -11.28
N TYR A 130 1.60 6.12 -10.27
CA TYR A 130 0.77 5.16 -9.53
C TYR A 130 -0.22 4.43 -10.44
N LEU A 131 -0.90 5.13 -11.36
CA LEU A 131 -1.81 4.50 -12.33
C LEU A 131 -1.08 3.55 -13.29
N ILE A 132 0.15 3.88 -13.70
CA ILE A 132 0.98 2.98 -14.52
C ILE A 132 1.34 1.72 -13.74
N LEU A 133 1.77 1.84 -12.48
CA LEU A 133 2.04 0.69 -11.62
C LEU A 133 0.78 -0.16 -11.38
N LEU A 134 -0.38 0.49 -11.21
CA LEU A 134 -1.66 -0.19 -11.06
C LEU A 134 -2.04 -0.99 -12.31
N ALA A 135 -1.86 -0.40 -13.50
CA ALA A 135 -2.04 -1.13 -14.77
C ALA A 135 -1.04 -2.28 -14.91
N MET A 136 0.22 -2.08 -14.50
CA MET A 136 1.25 -3.12 -14.50
C MET A 136 0.84 -4.32 -13.64
N TYR A 137 0.28 -4.09 -12.44
CA TYR A 137 -0.22 -5.17 -11.56
C TYR A 137 -1.51 -5.81 -12.07
N PHE A 138 -2.35 -5.07 -12.79
CA PHE A 138 -3.57 -5.61 -13.39
C PHE A 138 -3.26 -6.58 -14.55
N PHE A 139 -2.26 -6.26 -15.38
CA PHE A 139 -1.81 -7.11 -16.48
C PHE A 139 -0.75 -8.14 -16.07
N ALA A 140 -0.24 -8.09 -14.84
CA ALA A 140 0.73 -9.05 -14.35
C ALA A 140 0.11 -10.45 -14.31
N PRO A 141 0.71 -11.45 -14.98
CA PRO A 141 0.21 -12.82 -14.93
C PRO A 141 0.27 -13.31 -13.48
N SER A 142 -0.83 -13.95 -13.04
CA SER A 142 -0.86 -14.64 -11.76
C SER A 142 0.23 -15.73 -11.73
N PRO A 143 0.84 -16.00 -10.57
CA PRO A 143 1.92 -16.95 -10.48
C PRO A 143 1.37 -18.33 -10.85
N THR A 144 2.00 -18.98 -11.83
CA THR A 144 1.66 -20.35 -12.23
C THR A 144 2.32 -21.29 -11.22
N GLY A 145 1.63 -21.55 -10.10
CA GLY A 145 2.02 -22.53 -9.09
C GLY A 145 2.30 -21.91 -7.72
N CYS A 146 1.39 -22.14 -6.78
CA CYS A 146 1.48 -23.27 -5.84
C CYS A 146 0.08 -23.87 -5.67
#